data_AF-A0A6N7L6M5-F1
#
_entry.id   AF-A0A6N7L6M5-F1
#
_cell.length_a   1.000
_cell.length_b   1.000
_cell.length_c   1.000
_cell.angle_alpha   90.00
_cell.angle_beta   90.00
_cell.angle_gamma   90.00
#
_symmetry.space_group_name_H-M   'P 1'
#
loop_
_entity.id
_entity.type
_entity.pdbx_description
1 polymer ?
#
loop_
_entity_poly.entity_id
_entity_poly.type
_entity_poly.pdbx_seq_one_letter_code
_entity_poly.pdbx_strand_id
1 'polypeptide(L)'
;MTARILVVDDVPANVKLLEARLLAEYFDVLTAGDGQSALAICEKTPVDLVLLDIMMPGMDGFEVCERLKANSRTAHIPVVMVTALDQPSDRVRGLKAGADDFLTKPVNDLQLMSRVKSLVRLKNVSDELRLRAQTAHTIGLQDLARPDRPDEPGNILLVDARASSQERLLRALKPIADVSIISDPQAALFEAAESNFDLVIVNANFDDYDPLRLCSQLRSLERTRFIPILLVTEQGRDEMVVRALELGVTDYVMRPVDPNELVARTLTQIRRKHCNDRLRASVQQTIELAITDDLTGLHNRRYLDNHLKLLMDRAAARGRPLSICITDIDRFKHINDTYGHDAGDEVLREFANRVRATVRGADLACRFGGEEFVIVMPDTTPEMAAIVAERLRLMVESRAFAIPQADTVHPVTASLGISSLRADGDTPEALLKRADMALYQAKNNGRNRVVAAAA
;
A
#
# COMPACT_ATOMS: atom_id res chain seq x y z
N MET A 1 -12.35 18.02 -1.10
CA MET A 1 -13.10 18.39 -2.32
C MET A 1 -14.32 17.50 -2.39
N THR A 2 -15.47 18.05 -2.80
CA THR A 2 -16.66 17.26 -3.09
C THR A 2 -16.40 16.45 -4.35
N ALA A 3 -16.88 15.20 -4.41
CA ALA A 3 -16.58 14.31 -5.53
C ALA A 3 -17.33 14.76 -6.78
N ARG A 4 -16.69 14.62 -7.95
CA ARG A 4 -17.26 14.94 -9.26
C ARG A 4 -17.89 13.73 -9.91
N ILE A 5 -19.19 13.80 -10.15
CA ILE A 5 -19.99 12.71 -10.69
C ILE A 5 -20.46 13.06 -12.09
N LEU A 6 -20.22 12.19 -13.06
CA LEU A 6 -20.75 12.32 -14.41
C LEU A 6 -22.05 11.53 -14.53
N VAL A 7 -23.14 12.19 -14.90
CA VAL A 7 -24.43 11.57 -15.23
C VAL A 7 -24.59 11.48 -16.74
N VAL A 8 -24.84 10.28 -17.26
CA VAL A 8 -24.99 10.02 -18.69
C VAL A 8 -26.32 9.33 -18.95
N ASP A 9 -27.22 10.01 -19.66
CA ASP A 9 -28.54 9.48 -20.04
C ASP A 9 -29.04 10.25 -21.27
N ASP A 10 -29.62 9.57 -22.25
CA ASP A 10 -30.10 10.19 -23.49
C ASP A 10 -31.41 10.97 -23.29
N VAL A 11 -32.12 10.73 -22.18
CA VAL A 11 -33.35 11.43 -21.82
C VAL A 11 -33.04 12.62 -20.90
N PRO A 12 -33.24 13.88 -21.36
CA PRO A 12 -32.88 15.07 -20.57
C PRO A 12 -33.59 15.19 -19.22
N ALA A 13 -34.78 14.61 -19.09
CA ALA A 13 -35.52 14.58 -17.84
C ALA A 13 -34.84 13.71 -16.77
N ASN A 14 -34.28 12.56 -17.15
CA ASN A 14 -33.55 11.67 -16.25
C ASN A 14 -32.26 12.34 -15.77
N VAL A 15 -31.53 12.96 -16.69
CA VAL A 15 -30.30 13.73 -16.38
C VAL A 15 -30.59 14.80 -15.34
N LYS A 16 -31.57 15.66 -15.57
CA LYS A 16 -31.94 16.75 -14.65
C LYS A 16 -32.37 16.24 -13.27
N LEU A 17 -33.10 15.12 -13.23
CA LEU A 17 -33.56 14.53 -11.98
C LEU A 17 -32.38 14.02 -11.14
N LEU A 18 -31.47 13.25 -11.75
CA LEU A 18 -30.28 12.73 -11.07
C LEU A 18 -29.32 13.86 -10.68
N GLU A 19 -29.14 14.85 -11.54
CA GLU A 19 -28.35 16.05 -11.27
C GLU A 19 -28.87 16.79 -10.04
N ALA A 20 -30.18 17.09 -9.98
CA ALA A 20 -30.78 17.78 -8.85
C ALA A 20 -30.60 17.01 -7.52
N ARG A 21 -30.75 15.67 -7.56
CA ARG A 21 -30.56 14.81 -6.38
C ARG A 21 -29.12 14.79 -5.89
N LEU A 22 -28.15 14.73 -6.81
CA LEU A 22 -26.72 14.73 -6.47
C LEU A 22 -26.24 16.10 -5.96
N LEU A 23 -26.71 17.19 -6.57
CA LEU A 23 -26.41 18.56 -6.13
C LEU A 23 -26.94 18.83 -4.71
N ALA A 24 -28.12 18.28 -4.36
CA ALA A 24 -28.68 18.39 -3.02
C ALA A 24 -27.80 17.72 -1.93
N GLU A 25 -26.99 16.73 -2.32
CA GLU A 25 -26.00 16.05 -1.47
C GLU A 25 -24.59 16.65 -1.60
N TYR A 26 -24.49 17.86 -2.18
CA TYR A 26 -23.26 18.65 -2.34
C TYR A 26 -22.20 18.05 -3.26
N PHE A 27 -22.57 17.14 -4.18
CA PHE A 27 -21.65 16.66 -5.21
C PHE A 27 -21.46 17.69 -6.34
N ASP A 28 -20.31 17.65 -7.01
CA ASP A 28 -20.09 18.36 -8.27
C ASP A 28 -20.61 17.48 -9.41
N VAL A 29 -21.49 17.98 -10.27
CA VAL A 29 -22.17 17.15 -11.27
C VAL A 29 -21.84 17.62 -12.68
N LEU A 30 -21.38 16.69 -13.51
CA LEU A 30 -21.28 16.84 -14.95
C LEU A 30 -22.37 16.01 -15.62
N THR A 31 -22.78 16.42 -16.81
CA THR A 31 -23.84 15.75 -17.57
C THR A 31 -23.42 15.47 -19.00
N ALA A 32 -23.82 14.33 -19.56
CA ALA A 32 -23.71 13.99 -20.98
C ALA A 32 -25.02 13.36 -21.48
N GLY A 33 -25.38 13.65 -22.73
CA GLY A 33 -26.57 13.09 -23.38
C GLY A 33 -26.31 11.85 -24.25
N ASP A 34 -25.05 11.44 -24.37
CA ASP A 34 -24.64 10.33 -25.23
C ASP A 34 -23.26 9.78 -24.81
N GLY A 35 -22.96 8.56 -25.26
CA GLY A 35 -21.72 7.86 -24.93
C GLY A 35 -20.44 8.55 -25.43
N GLN A 36 -20.48 9.20 -26.60
CA GLN A 36 -19.30 9.86 -27.17
C GLN A 36 -18.91 11.10 -26.35
N SER A 37 -19.91 11.90 -25.97
CA SER A 37 -19.75 13.03 -25.06
C SER A 37 -19.23 12.59 -23.69
N ALA A 38 -19.75 11.48 -23.15
CA ALA A 38 -19.30 10.93 -21.86
C ALA A 38 -17.81 10.56 -21.88
N LEU A 39 -17.34 9.84 -22.91
CA LEU A 39 -15.93 9.48 -23.06
C LEU A 39 -15.05 10.73 -23.17
N ALA A 40 -15.45 11.71 -23.97
CA ALA A 40 -14.70 12.96 -24.15
C ALA A 40 -14.58 13.77 -22.84
N ILE A 41 -15.60 13.76 -21.98
CA ILE A 41 -15.56 14.41 -20.67
C ILE A 41 -14.55 13.71 -19.75
N CYS A 42 -14.61 12.37 -19.65
CA CYS A 42 -13.72 11.58 -18.80
C CYS A 42 -12.24 11.70 -19.21
N GLU A 43 -11.93 11.97 -20.48
CA GLU A 43 -10.56 12.19 -20.94
C GLU A 43 -10.00 13.56 -20.56
N LYS A 44 -10.85 14.59 -20.57
CA LYS A 44 -10.44 16.01 -20.41
C LYS A 44 -10.55 16.50 -18.97
N THR A 45 -11.43 15.90 -18.18
CA THR A 45 -11.82 16.40 -16.86
C THR A 45 -11.70 15.27 -15.84
N PRO A 46 -11.17 15.52 -14.62
CA PRO A 46 -11.15 14.49 -13.59
C PRO A 46 -12.59 14.20 -13.15
N VAL A 47 -12.99 12.94 -13.23
CA VAL A 47 -14.30 12.40 -12.82
C VAL A 47 -14.07 11.30 -11.79
N ASP A 48 -14.81 11.36 -10.68
CA ASP A 48 -14.65 10.44 -9.55
C ASP A 48 -15.62 9.25 -9.62
N LEU A 49 -16.74 9.39 -10.35
CA LEU A 49 -17.73 8.33 -10.57
C LEU A 49 -18.59 8.64 -11.80
N VAL A 50 -18.99 7.61 -12.54
CA VAL A 50 -19.92 7.73 -13.68
C VAL A 50 -21.22 7.00 -13.36
N LEU A 51 -22.36 7.70 -13.42
CA LEU A 51 -23.70 7.13 -13.52
C LEU A 51 -24.07 7.04 -15.00
N LEU A 52 -24.27 5.82 -15.50
CA LEU A 52 -24.38 5.55 -16.93
C LEU A 52 -25.67 4.81 -17.27
N ASP A 53 -26.52 5.42 -18.09
CA ASP A 53 -27.62 4.69 -18.71
C ASP A 53 -27.12 3.69 -19.75
N ILE A 54 -27.85 2.58 -19.87
CA ILE A 54 -27.50 1.53 -20.83
C ILE A 54 -28.14 1.78 -22.19
N MET A 55 -29.38 2.26 -22.21
CA MET A 55 -30.20 2.34 -23.41
C MET A 55 -30.05 3.69 -24.08
N MET A 56 -28.90 3.91 -24.74
CA MET A 56 -28.63 5.14 -25.48
C MET A 56 -28.52 4.87 -26.98
N PRO A 57 -28.94 5.81 -27.86
CA PRO A 57 -28.80 5.67 -29.30
C PRO A 57 -27.34 5.73 -29.75
N GLY A 58 -26.99 4.92 -30.74
CA GLY A 58 -25.62 4.85 -31.27
C GLY A 58 -24.74 3.95 -30.40
N MET A 59 -24.10 4.53 -29.39
CA MET A 59 -23.23 3.81 -28.46
C MET A 59 -23.98 3.50 -27.17
N ASP A 60 -24.20 2.21 -26.89
CA ASP A 60 -24.88 1.78 -25.67
C ASP A 60 -23.97 1.92 -24.43
N GLY A 61 -24.57 1.88 -23.23
CA GLY A 61 -23.81 2.03 -21.99
C GLY A 61 -22.86 0.87 -21.69
N PHE A 62 -23.05 -0.31 -22.29
CA PHE A 62 -22.10 -1.42 -22.15
C PHE A 62 -20.80 -1.07 -22.88
N GLU A 63 -20.90 -0.61 -24.13
CA GLU A 63 -19.76 -0.21 -24.94
C GLU A 63 -19.00 0.98 -24.33
N VAL A 64 -19.72 1.98 -23.79
CA VAL A 64 -19.10 3.09 -23.05
C VAL A 64 -18.29 2.56 -21.86
N CYS A 65 -18.87 1.65 -21.07
CA CYS A 65 -18.21 1.06 -19.92
C CYS A 65 -16.94 0.30 -20.33
N GLU A 66 -17.01 -0.56 -21.35
CA GLU A 66 -15.87 -1.31 -21.85
C GLU A 66 -14.73 -0.38 -22.30
N ARG A 67 -15.05 0.70 -23.04
CA ARG A 67 -14.07 1.69 -23.48
C ARG A 67 -13.44 2.45 -22.31
N LEU A 68 -14.22 2.85 -21.30
CA LEU A 68 -13.70 3.48 -20.09
C LEU A 68 -12.75 2.55 -19.33
N LYS A 69 -13.07 1.25 -19.23
CA LYS A 69 -12.27 0.25 -18.52
C LYS A 69 -11.04 -0.22 -19.32
N ALA A 70 -11.06 -0.14 -20.65
CA ALA A 70 -9.91 -0.44 -21.50
C ALA A 70 -8.82 0.65 -21.49
N ASN A 71 -9.17 1.91 -21.21
CA ASN A 71 -8.23 3.02 -21.20
C ASN A 71 -7.59 3.20 -19.81
N SER A 72 -6.26 3.10 -19.71
CA SER A 72 -5.52 3.20 -18.45
C SER A 72 -5.73 4.51 -17.69
N ARG A 73 -6.09 5.59 -18.39
CA ARG A 73 -6.42 6.90 -17.79
C ARG A 73 -7.80 6.94 -17.14
N THR A 74 -8.73 6.09 -17.55
CA THR A 74 -10.13 6.11 -17.06
C THR A 74 -10.55 4.80 -16.38
N ALA A 75 -9.75 3.73 -16.51
CA ALA A 75 -10.11 2.40 -16.02
C ALA A 75 -10.36 2.33 -14.51
N HIS A 76 -9.74 3.26 -13.77
CA HIS A 76 -9.86 3.36 -12.32
C HIS A 76 -11.11 4.15 -11.87
N ILE A 77 -11.86 4.75 -12.79
CA ILE A 77 -13.10 5.46 -12.48
C ILE A 77 -14.22 4.42 -12.26
N PRO A 78 -14.92 4.46 -11.11
CA PRO A 78 -16.07 3.62 -10.87
C PRO A 78 -17.21 3.93 -11.85
N VAL A 79 -17.77 2.90 -12.48
CA VAL A 79 -18.91 3.01 -13.40
C VAL A 79 -20.11 2.30 -12.80
N VAL A 80 -21.21 3.02 -12.74
CA VAL A 80 -22.45 2.58 -12.11
C VAL A 80 -23.55 2.65 -13.16
N MET A 81 -24.04 1.49 -13.57
CA MET A 81 -25.11 1.42 -14.56
C MET A 81 -26.45 1.78 -13.94
N VAL A 82 -27.26 2.58 -14.63
CA VAL A 82 -28.59 3.02 -14.20
C VAL A 82 -29.57 2.84 -15.35
N THR A 83 -30.39 1.80 -15.35
CA THR A 83 -31.22 1.45 -16.52
C THR A 83 -32.60 0.94 -16.12
N ALA A 84 -33.55 0.96 -17.06
CA ALA A 84 -34.84 0.30 -16.89
C ALA A 84 -34.77 -1.22 -17.06
N LEU A 85 -33.65 -1.76 -17.54
CA LEU A 85 -33.42 -3.21 -17.58
C LEU A 85 -33.36 -3.77 -16.15
N ASP A 86 -34.15 -4.80 -15.88
CA ASP A 86 -34.30 -5.39 -14.55
C ASP A 86 -33.97 -6.89 -14.50
N GLN A 87 -33.62 -7.49 -15.65
CA GLN A 87 -33.30 -8.91 -15.74
C GLN A 87 -31.91 -9.21 -15.17
N PRO A 88 -31.72 -10.35 -14.46
CA PRO A 88 -30.41 -10.75 -13.95
C PRO A 88 -29.33 -10.84 -15.04
N SER A 89 -29.69 -11.24 -16.27
CA SER A 89 -28.78 -11.31 -17.41
C SER A 89 -28.15 -9.97 -17.77
N ASP A 90 -28.91 -8.87 -17.67
CA ASP A 90 -28.43 -7.52 -17.99
C ASP A 90 -27.46 -7.01 -16.91
N ARG A 91 -27.74 -7.31 -15.64
CA ARG A 91 -26.82 -7.02 -14.52
C ARG A 91 -25.50 -7.75 -14.69
N VAL A 92 -25.57 -9.05 -15.00
CA VAL A 92 -24.39 -9.89 -15.25
C VAL A 92 -23.60 -9.36 -16.43
N ARG A 93 -24.25 -8.96 -17.53
CA ARG A 93 -23.59 -8.35 -18.68
C ARG A 93 -22.90 -7.04 -18.28
N GLY A 94 -23.55 -6.19 -17.49
CA GLY A 94 -22.99 -4.93 -17.02
C GLY A 94 -21.73 -5.12 -16.17
N LEU A 95 -21.78 -6.03 -15.21
CA LEU A 95 -20.62 -6.38 -14.38
C LEU A 95 -19.49 -7.00 -15.21
N LYS A 96 -19.81 -7.82 -16.22
CA LYS A 96 -18.81 -8.38 -17.16
C LYS A 96 -18.17 -7.33 -18.05
N ALA A 97 -18.92 -6.31 -18.46
CA ALA A 97 -18.42 -5.11 -19.16
C ALA A 97 -17.52 -4.23 -18.27
N GLY A 98 -17.42 -4.55 -16.97
CA GLY A 98 -16.56 -3.88 -16.00
C GLY A 98 -17.25 -2.84 -15.15
N ALA A 99 -18.59 -2.76 -15.17
CA ALA A 99 -19.33 -1.90 -14.24
C ALA A 99 -19.04 -2.33 -12.80
N ASP A 100 -18.90 -1.35 -11.92
CA ASP A 100 -18.68 -1.57 -10.49
C ASP A 100 -20.00 -1.90 -9.79
N ASP A 101 -21.13 -1.41 -10.31
CA ASP A 101 -22.46 -1.76 -9.83
C ASP A 101 -23.58 -1.37 -10.82
N PHE A 102 -24.82 -1.71 -10.47
CA PHE A 102 -26.03 -1.55 -11.28
C PHE A 102 -27.23 -1.09 -10.44
N LEU A 103 -28.01 -0.09 -10.89
CA LEU A 103 -29.32 0.26 -10.32
C LEU A 103 -30.40 0.14 -11.39
N THR A 104 -31.55 -0.39 -10.98
CA THR A 104 -32.74 -0.44 -11.81
C THR A 104 -33.58 0.83 -11.60
N LYS A 105 -34.12 1.40 -12.68
CA LYS A 105 -35.08 2.51 -12.66
C LYS A 105 -36.49 1.99 -12.28
N PRO A 106 -37.29 2.72 -11.49
CA PRO A 106 -37.02 4.03 -10.92
C PRO A 106 -36.00 3.97 -9.78
N VAL A 107 -35.04 4.90 -9.79
CA VAL A 107 -33.94 4.90 -8.83
C VAL A 107 -34.42 5.34 -7.44
N ASN A 108 -34.21 4.47 -6.46
CA ASN A 108 -34.37 4.80 -5.05
C ASN A 108 -33.21 5.69 -4.58
N ASP A 109 -33.55 6.86 -4.02
CA ASP A 109 -32.56 7.88 -3.61
C ASP A 109 -31.58 7.37 -2.56
N LEU A 110 -32.09 6.60 -1.60
CA LEU A 110 -31.30 6.07 -0.51
C LEU A 110 -30.27 5.03 -1.03
N GLN A 111 -30.69 4.15 -1.94
CA GLN A 111 -29.79 3.18 -2.60
C GLN A 111 -28.77 3.88 -3.51
N LEU A 112 -29.18 4.90 -4.27
CA LEU A 112 -28.28 5.69 -5.10
C LEU A 112 -27.21 6.38 -4.26
N MET A 113 -27.62 7.11 -3.22
CA MET A 113 -26.70 7.90 -2.41
C MET A 113 -25.73 7.03 -1.61
N SER A 114 -26.22 5.96 -0.97
CA SER A 114 -25.37 5.04 -0.20
C SER A 114 -24.29 4.42 -1.09
N ARG A 115 -24.65 4.02 -2.32
CA ARG A 115 -23.71 3.47 -3.27
C ARG A 115 -22.70 4.49 -3.78
N VAL A 116 -23.17 5.66 -4.20
CA VAL A 116 -22.30 6.75 -4.67
C VAL A 116 -21.28 7.09 -3.59
N LYS A 117 -21.72 7.29 -2.34
CA LYS A 117 -20.84 7.57 -1.19
C LYS A 117 -19.83 6.45 -0.95
N SER A 118 -20.24 5.18 -1.04
CA SER A 118 -19.34 4.04 -0.86
C SER A 118 -18.24 3.99 -1.94
N LEU A 119 -18.62 4.09 -3.21
CA LEU A 119 -17.69 4.02 -4.34
C LEU A 119 -16.75 5.23 -4.38
N VAL A 120 -17.24 6.44 -4.09
CA VAL A 120 -16.42 7.64 -3.96
C VAL A 120 -15.39 7.49 -2.83
N ARG A 121 -15.80 6.99 -1.65
CA ARG A 121 -14.87 6.73 -0.53
C ARG A 121 -13.74 5.79 -0.96
N LEU A 122 -14.06 4.76 -1.72
CA LEU A 122 -13.10 3.78 -2.22
C LEU A 122 -12.17 4.37 -3.30
N LYS A 123 -12.72 5.19 -4.20
CA LYS A 123 -11.98 5.90 -5.24
C LYS A 123 -10.93 6.83 -4.63
N ASN A 124 -11.31 7.64 -3.64
CA ASN A 124 -10.39 8.57 -2.97
C ASN A 124 -9.15 7.87 -2.38
N VAL A 125 -9.34 6.73 -1.72
CA VAL A 125 -8.24 5.92 -1.18
C VAL A 125 -7.35 5.38 -2.29
N SER A 126 -7.95 4.92 -3.40
CA SER A 126 -7.20 4.40 -4.54
C SER A 126 -6.40 5.49 -5.26
N ASP A 127 -6.97 6.69 -5.43
CA ASP A 127 -6.32 7.82 -6.07
C ASP A 127 -5.14 8.34 -5.27
N GLU A 128 -5.27 8.42 -3.94
CA GLU A 128 -4.17 8.82 -3.07
C GLU A 128 -2.97 7.87 -3.21
N LEU A 129 -3.23 6.57 -3.26
CA LEU A 129 -2.19 5.56 -3.49
C LEU A 129 -1.60 5.67 -4.89
N ARG A 130 -2.44 5.90 -5.91
CA ARG A 130 -1.98 6.07 -7.30
C ARG A 130 -1.11 7.30 -7.46
N LEU A 131 -1.48 8.43 -6.85
CA LEU A 131 -0.70 9.67 -6.88
C LEU A 131 0.66 9.47 -6.19
N ARG A 132 0.69 8.79 -5.03
CA ARG A 132 1.93 8.44 -4.34
C ARG A 132 2.83 7.57 -5.21
N ALA A 133 2.27 6.52 -5.83
CA ALA A 133 3.01 5.63 -6.73
C ALA A 133 3.57 6.39 -7.96
N GLN A 134 2.78 7.28 -8.57
CA GLN A 134 3.23 8.09 -9.71
C GLN A 134 4.34 9.08 -9.34
N THR A 135 4.24 9.71 -8.17
CA THR A 135 5.30 10.60 -7.66
C THR A 135 6.60 9.83 -7.48
N ALA A 136 6.50 8.64 -6.89
CA ALA A 136 7.58 7.67 -6.75
C ALA A 136 8.24 7.33 -8.09
N HIS A 137 7.44 7.03 -9.12
CA HIS A 137 7.94 6.74 -10.48
C HIS A 137 8.62 7.93 -11.16
N THR A 138 8.12 9.16 -10.96
CA THR A 138 8.64 10.38 -11.60
C THR A 138 10.03 10.76 -11.06
N ILE A 139 10.39 10.33 -9.85
CA ILE A 139 11.67 10.62 -9.18
C ILE A 139 12.82 9.70 -9.66
N GLY A 140 12.60 8.86 -10.69
CA GLY A 140 13.68 8.05 -11.29
C GLY A 140 13.97 6.74 -10.55
N LEU A 141 13.04 6.28 -9.70
CA LEU A 141 13.03 4.93 -9.14
C LEU A 141 12.35 4.00 -10.15
N GLN A 142 13.07 3.67 -11.23
CA GLN A 142 12.69 2.63 -12.18
C GLN A 142 13.31 1.31 -11.75
N ASP A 143 12.48 0.36 -11.30
CA ASP A 143 12.27 -0.91 -11.98
C ASP A 143 11.39 -1.83 -11.12
N LEU A 144 10.73 -2.79 -11.78
CA LEU A 144 9.92 -3.88 -11.20
C LEU A 144 8.42 -3.60 -11.01
N ALA A 145 7.78 -2.94 -11.98
CA ALA A 145 6.41 -3.34 -12.29
C ALA A 145 6.48 -4.74 -12.93
N ARG A 146 6.38 -5.80 -12.12
CA ARG A 146 6.15 -7.15 -12.66
C ARG A 146 4.91 -7.08 -13.56
N PRO A 147 4.95 -7.66 -14.77
CA PRO A 147 3.79 -7.69 -15.64
C PRO A 147 2.62 -8.34 -14.91
N ASP A 148 1.41 -7.89 -15.26
CA ASP A 148 0.15 -8.47 -14.82
C ASP A 148 0.27 -9.99 -14.78
N ARG A 149 0.14 -10.57 -13.58
CA ARG A 149 -0.37 -11.93 -13.46
C ARG A 149 -1.89 -11.80 -13.44
N PRO A 150 -2.60 -12.15 -14.51
CA PRO A 150 -4.00 -12.48 -14.39
C PRO A 150 -4.10 -13.80 -13.61
N ASP A 151 -5.17 -13.95 -12.85
CA ASP A 151 -5.69 -15.26 -12.43
C ASP A 151 -4.92 -16.02 -11.33
N GLU A 152 -4.56 -15.35 -10.23
CA GLU A 152 -4.55 -16.09 -8.96
C GLU A 152 -6.01 -16.25 -8.50
N PRO A 153 -6.47 -17.50 -8.25
CA PRO A 153 -7.80 -17.73 -7.71
C PRO A 153 -7.88 -17.03 -6.34
N GLY A 154 -8.91 -16.22 -6.13
CA GLY A 154 -9.04 -15.49 -4.88
C GLY A 154 -9.45 -16.40 -3.73
N ASN A 155 -9.05 -16.06 -2.52
CA ASN A 155 -9.47 -16.73 -1.29
C ASN A 155 -10.70 -16.04 -0.70
N ILE A 156 -11.79 -16.76 -0.54
CA ILE A 156 -13.05 -16.22 -0.03
C ILE A 156 -13.35 -16.84 1.34
N LEU A 157 -13.68 -15.99 2.31
CA LEU A 157 -14.31 -16.41 3.55
C LEU A 157 -15.83 -16.22 3.44
N LEU A 158 -16.58 -17.32 3.40
CA LEU A 158 -18.04 -17.31 3.43
C LEU A 158 -18.53 -17.52 4.87
N VAL A 159 -19.20 -16.51 5.41
CA VAL A 159 -19.85 -16.55 6.72
C VAL A 159 -21.35 -16.74 6.53
N ASP A 160 -21.84 -17.94 6.79
CA ASP A 160 -23.24 -18.32 6.55
C ASP A 160 -23.65 -19.40 7.54
N ALA A 161 -24.74 -19.19 8.29
CA ALA A 161 -25.18 -20.16 9.31
C ALA A 161 -25.98 -21.36 8.75
N ARG A 162 -26.48 -21.28 7.50
CA ARG A 162 -27.44 -22.24 6.95
C ARG A 162 -26.80 -23.15 5.90
N ALA A 163 -26.75 -24.46 6.18
CA ALA A 163 -26.12 -25.45 5.30
C ALA A 163 -26.64 -25.44 3.83
N SER A 164 -27.95 -25.30 3.63
CA SER A 164 -28.54 -25.25 2.27
C SER A 164 -28.18 -23.99 1.48
N SER A 165 -27.84 -22.91 2.18
CA SER A 165 -27.34 -21.67 1.59
C SER A 165 -25.85 -21.80 1.28
N GLN A 166 -25.07 -22.32 2.23
CA GLN A 166 -23.65 -22.64 2.06
C GLN A 166 -23.41 -23.48 0.81
N GLU A 167 -24.14 -24.58 0.62
CA GLU A 167 -23.96 -25.43 -0.56
C GLU A 167 -24.23 -24.70 -1.88
N ARG A 168 -25.25 -23.85 -1.93
CA ARG A 168 -25.61 -23.13 -3.15
C ARG A 168 -24.57 -22.08 -3.51
N LEU A 169 -24.15 -21.28 -2.52
CA LEU A 169 -23.12 -20.26 -2.70
C LEU A 169 -21.76 -20.91 -3.04
N LEU A 170 -21.39 -21.99 -2.36
CA LEU A 170 -20.18 -22.75 -2.64
C LEU A 170 -20.15 -23.28 -4.07
N ARG A 171 -21.26 -23.87 -4.56
CA ARG A 171 -21.35 -24.36 -5.95
C ARG A 171 -21.11 -23.25 -6.97
N ALA A 172 -21.60 -22.04 -6.71
CA ALA A 172 -21.42 -20.89 -7.60
C ALA A 172 -19.98 -20.34 -7.56
N LEU A 173 -19.34 -20.32 -6.39
CA LEU A 173 -18.05 -19.68 -6.16
C LEU A 173 -16.83 -20.58 -6.39
N LYS A 174 -16.97 -21.89 -6.17
CA LYS A 174 -15.88 -22.87 -6.32
C LYS A 174 -15.15 -22.84 -7.68
N PRO A 175 -15.80 -22.53 -8.83
CA PRO A 175 -15.09 -22.43 -10.10
C PRO A 175 -14.13 -21.24 -10.23
N ILE A 176 -14.26 -20.21 -9.38
CA ILE A 176 -13.53 -18.94 -9.51
C ILE A 176 -12.58 -18.64 -8.35
N ALA A 177 -12.72 -19.35 -7.22
CA ALA A 177 -12.08 -19.01 -5.97
C ALA A 177 -12.05 -20.21 -5.00
N ASP A 178 -11.06 -20.20 -4.12
CA ASP A 178 -11.01 -21.10 -2.96
C ASP A 178 -11.91 -20.53 -1.85
N VAL A 179 -12.83 -21.35 -1.33
CA VAL A 179 -13.87 -20.88 -0.40
C VAL A 179 -13.75 -21.60 0.94
N SER A 180 -13.44 -20.84 1.98
CA SER A 180 -13.51 -21.27 3.38
C SER A 180 -14.88 -20.92 3.95
N ILE A 181 -15.58 -21.87 4.54
CA ILE A 181 -16.93 -21.67 5.07
C ILE A 181 -16.89 -21.72 6.59
N ILE A 182 -17.45 -20.70 7.24
CA ILE A 182 -17.61 -20.66 8.69
C ILE A 182 -19.05 -20.30 9.05
N SER A 183 -19.67 -21.11 9.90
CA SER A 183 -21.04 -20.87 10.35
C SER A 183 -21.14 -19.88 11.50
N ASP A 184 -20.13 -19.83 12.37
CA ASP A 184 -20.11 -18.97 13.55
C ASP A 184 -19.42 -17.61 13.27
N PRO A 185 -20.09 -16.47 13.49
CA PRO A 185 -19.50 -15.15 13.26
C PRO A 185 -18.21 -14.86 14.05
N GLN A 186 -18.07 -15.37 15.28
CA GLN A 186 -16.87 -15.10 16.08
C GLN A 186 -15.67 -15.91 15.58
N ALA A 187 -15.88 -17.17 15.25
CA ALA A 187 -14.88 -17.99 14.58
C ALA A 187 -14.46 -17.39 13.24
N ALA A 188 -15.41 -16.82 12.49
CA ALA A 188 -15.12 -16.16 11.22
C ALA A 188 -14.24 -14.92 11.39
N LEU A 189 -14.47 -14.13 12.43
CA LEU A 189 -13.62 -12.99 12.76
C LEU A 189 -12.18 -13.42 13.09
N PHE A 190 -12.02 -14.51 13.86
CA PHE A 190 -10.71 -15.06 14.20
C PHE A 190 -9.98 -15.58 12.96
N GLU A 191 -10.65 -16.39 12.14
CA GLU A 191 -10.09 -16.93 10.91
C GLU A 191 -9.67 -15.81 9.94
N ALA A 192 -10.50 -14.77 9.78
CA ALA A 192 -10.17 -13.62 8.95
C ALA A 192 -8.92 -12.87 9.44
N ALA A 193 -8.62 -12.90 10.74
CA ALA A 193 -7.47 -12.22 11.32
C ALA A 193 -6.18 -13.04 11.22
N GLU A 194 -6.25 -14.37 11.17
CA GLU A 194 -5.09 -15.26 11.08
C GLU A 194 -4.70 -15.57 9.63
N SER A 195 -5.69 -15.70 8.75
CA SER A 195 -5.53 -16.14 7.35
C SER A 195 -5.72 -14.99 6.35
N ASN A 196 -5.16 -15.14 5.15
CA ASN A 196 -5.29 -14.15 4.07
C ASN A 196 -6.51 -14.44 3.19
N PHE A 197 -7.52 -13.56 3.26
CA PHE A 197 -8.70 -13.60 2.39
C PHE A 197 -8.79 -12.39 1.48
N ASP A 198 -9.24 -12.61 0.24
CA ASP A 198 -9.49 -11.60 -0.78
C ASP A 198 -10.88 -11.01 -0.74
N LEU A 199 -11.83 -11.74 -0.15
CA LEU A 199 -13.20 -11.30 0.03
C LEU A 199 -13.80 -12.00 1.25
N VAL A 200 -14.55 -11.25 2.06
CA VAL A 200 -15.47 -11.85 3.03
C VAL A 200 -16.89 -11.71 2.52
N ILE A 201 -17.61 -12.81 2.39
CA ILE A 201 -19.04 -12.81 2.08
C ILE A 201 -19.79 -13.08 3.39
N VAL A 202 -20.62 -12.13 3.81
CA VAL A 202 -21.43 -12.27 5.03
C VAL A 202 -22.88 -12.48 4.62
N ASN A 203 -23.46 -13.64 4.94
CA ASN A 203 -24.87 -13.88 4.72
C ASN A 203 -25.69 -13.41 5.94
N ALA A 204 -26.60 -12.46 5.73
CA ALA A 204 -27.47 -11.90 6.76
C ALA A 204 -28.64 -12.86 7.09
N ASN A 205 -28.33 -14.10 7.47
CA ASN A 205 -29.31 -15.16 7.75
C ASN A 205 -29.14 -15.78 9.15
N PHE A 206 -28.52 -15.04 10.08
CA PHE A 206 -28.38 -15.42 11.48
C PHE A 206 -29.66 -15.15 12.27
N ASP A 207 -30.01 -16.06 13.18
CA ASP A 207 -31.23 -15.94 13.99
C ASP A 207 -30.99 -15.02 15.22
N ASP A 208 -29.84 -15.13 15.90
CA ASP A 208 -29.52 -14.40 17.14
C ASP A 208 -28.27 -13.49 17.04
N TYR A 209 -27.86 -13.12 15.83
CA TYR A 209 -26.66 -12.31 15.63
C TYR A 209 -26.87 -11.22 14.57
N ASP A 210 -26.46 -9.99 14.88
CA ASP A 210 -26.52 -8.89 13.92
C ASP A 210 -25.33 -8.97 12.94
N PRO A 211 -25.55 -9.26 11.64
CA PRO A 211 -24.47 -9.34 10.66
C PRO A 211 -23.67 -8.03 10.52
N LEU A 212 -24.28 -6.87 10.81
CA LEU A 212 -23.58 -5.58 10.77
C LEU A 212 -22.53 -5.46 11.87
N ARG A 213 -22.73 -6.13 13.01
CA ARG A 213 -21.74 -6.21 14.09
C ARG A 213 -20.45 -6.87 13.62
N LEU A 214 -20.57 -8.00 12.91
CA LEU A 214 -19.40 -8.69 12.33
C LEU A 214 -18.69 -7.78 11.31
N CYS A 215 -19.44 -7.11 10.44
CA CYS A 215 -18.87 -6.19 9.45
C CYS A 215 -18.09 -5.05 10.13
N SER A 216 -18.64 -4.47 11.20
CA SER A 216 -17.96 -3.45 12.00
C SER A 216 -16.70 -3.97 12.69
N GLN A 217 -16.73 -5.20 13.20
CA GLN A 217 -15.56 -5.82 13.84
C GLN A 217 -14.44 -6.07 12.83
N LEU A 218 -14.76 -6.63 11.65
CA LEU A 218 -13.80 -6.80 10.55
C LEU A 218 -13.20 -5.46 10.10
N ARG A 219 -13.96 -4.36 10.16
CA ARG A 219 -13.46 -3.02 9.81
C ARG A 219 -12.56 -2.40 10.88
N SER A 220 -12.68 -2.84 12.13
CA SER A 220 -11.92 -2.32 13.27
C SER A 220 -10.51 -2.91 13.42
N LEU A 221 -10.26 -4.10 12.88
CA LEU A 221 -8.97 -4.79 13.00
C LEU A 221 -8.03 -4.40 11.87
N GLU A 222 -6.75 -4.15 12.18
CA GLU A 222 -5.76 -3.70 11.19
C GLU A 222 -5.58 -4.67 10.02
N ARG A 223 -5.57 -5.98 10.31
CA ARG A 223 -5.39 -7.03 9.29
C ARG A 223 -6.56 -7.15 8.32
N THR A 224 -7.79 -6.92 8.79
CA THR A 224 -9.01 -7.20 7.99
C THR A 224 -9.73 -5.94 7.51
N ARG A 225 -9.35 -4.74 7.99
CA ARG A 225 -10.03 -3.48 7.66
C ARG A 225 -10.11 -3.16 6.16
N PHE A 226 -9.20 -3.71 5.36
CA PHE A 226 -9.14 -3.48 3.91
C PHE A 226 -9.71 -4.62 3.07
N ILE A 227 -10.05 -5.75 3.68
CA ILE A 227 -10.66 -6.88 2.97
C ILE A 227 -12.06 -6.45 2.52
N PRO A 228 -12.42 -6.51 1.24
CA PRO A 228 -13.77 -6.24 0.79
C PRO A 228 -14.79 -7.13 1.53
N ILE A 229 -15.95 -6.56 1.84
CA ILE A 229 -17.06 -7.31 2.45
C ILE A 229 -18.24 -7.24 1.48
N LEU A 230 -18.78 -8.40 1.10
CA LEU A 230 -19.98 -8.55 0.30
C LEU A 230 -21.12 -9.08 1.18
N LEU A 231 -22.19 -8.31 1.34
CA LEU A 231 -23.33 -8.69 2.17
C LEU A 231 -24.40 -9.40 1.33
N VAL A 232 -24.85 -10.58 1.74
CA VAL A 232 -26.03 -11.24 1.15
C VAL A 232 -27.23 -10.97 2.07
N THR A 233 -28.27 -10.30 1.57
CA THR A 233 -29.43 -9.90 2.39
C THR A 233 -30.77 -10.20 1.72
N GLU A 234 -31.85 -10.12 2.49
CA GLU A 234 -33.24 -10.31 2.04
C GLU A 234 -33.79 -9.05 1.36
N GLN A 235 -34.76 -9.22 0.46
CA GLN A 235 -35.54 -8.10 -0.07
C GLN A 235 -36.30 -7.36 1.05
N GLY A 236 -36.44 -6.05 0.89
CA GLY A 236 -37.13 -5.19 1.86
C GLY A 236 -36.28 -4.75 3.06
N ARG A 237 -34.98 -5.10 3.12
CA ARG A 237 -34.05 -4.65 4.17
C ARG A 237 -33.16 -3.48 3.73
N ASP A 238 -33.72 -2.50 3.04
CA ASP A 238 -32.95 -1.37 2.47
C ASP A 238 -32.20 -0.56 3.56
N GLU A 239 -32.81 -0.34 4.72
CA GLU A 239 -32.15 0.35 5.84
C GLU A 239 -30.89 -0.37 6.33
N MET A 240 -30.91 -1.72 6.33
CA MET A 240 -29.75 -2.52 6.71
C MET A 240 -28.63 -2.39 5.68
N VAL A 241 -28.97 -2.38 4.38
CA VAL A 241 -27.98 -2.20 3.30
C VAL A 241 -27.28 -0.85 3.42
N VAL A 242 -28.04 0.20 3.70
CA VAL A 242 -27.49 1.56 3.89
C VAL A 242 -26.52 1.59 5.06
N ARG A 243 -26.93 1.08 6.22
CA ARG A 243 -26.06 0.98 7.40
C ARG A 243 -24.82 0.14 7.12
N ALA A 244 -24.96 -0.96 6.37
CA ALA A 244 -23.85 -1.80 5.97
C ALA A 244 -22.81 -1.01 5.16
N LEU A 245 -23.25 -0.28 4.13
CA LEU A 245 -22.37 0.52 3.28
C LEU A 245 -21.67 1.63 4.09
N GLU A 246 -22.40 2.29 5.00
CA GLU A 246 -21.85 3.28 5.94
C GLU A 246 -20.75 2.67 6.81
N LEU A 247 -20.99 1.48 7.37
CA LEU A 247 -20.03 0.72 8.19
C LEU A 247 -18.81 0.21 7.41
N GLY A 248 -18.78 0.34 6.08
CA GLY A 248 -17.64 -0.10 5.28
C GLY A 248 -17.85 -1.37 4.48
N VAL A 249 -19.06 -1.95 4.48
CA VAL A 249 -19.39 -3.01 3.53
C VAL A 249 -19.23 -2.45 2.13
N THR A 250 -18.64 -3.27 1.27
CA THR A 250 -18.23 -2.82 -0.04
C THR A 250 -19.39 -2.87 -1.03
N ASP A 251 -20.15 -3.95 -0.98
CA ASP A 251 -21.20 -4.26 -1.93
C ASP A 251 -22.20 -5.25 -1.29
N TYR A 252 -23.34 -5.48 -1.94
CA TYR A 252 -24.35 -6.41 -1.48
C TYR A 252 -25.02 -7.19 -2.62
N VAL A 253 -25.65 -8.32 -2.26
CA VAL A 253 -26.47 -9.16 -3.15
C VAL A 253 -27.82 -9.40 -2.47
N MET A 254 -28.90 -9.21 -3.22
CA MET A 254 -30.25 -9.46 -2.74
C MET A 254 -30.65 -10.92 -2.98
N ARG A 255 -31.41 -11.51 -2.05
CA ARG A 255 -32.02 -12.84 -2.21
C ARG A 255 -33.32 -12.73 -3.04
N PRO A 256 -33.65 -13.72 -3.90
CA PRO A 256 -32.87 -14.93 -4.19
C PRO A 256 -31.59 -14.61 -4.98
N VAL A 257 -30.48 -15.25 -4.59
CA VAL A 257 -29.17 -15.00 -5.19
C VAL A 257 -29.11 -15.64 -6.58
N ASP A 258 -28.87 -14.82 -7.60
CA ASP A 258 -28.48 -15.31 -8.92
C ASP A 258 -27.00 -15.74 -8.90
N PRO A 259 -26.66 -17.00 -9.26
CA PRO A 259 -25.28 -17.48 -9.23
C PRO A 259 -24.33 -16.67 -10.11
N ASN A 260 -24.78 -16.20 -11.27
CA ASN A 260 -23.96 -15.43 -12.20
C ASN A 260 -23.73 -14.01 -11.66
N GLU A 261 -24.74 -13.41 -11.02
CA GLU A 261 -24.58 -12.11 -10.36
C GLU A 261 -23.58 -12.20 -9.21
N LEU A 262 -23.71 -13.21 -8.35
CA LEU A 262 -22.78 -13.44 -7.23
C LEU A 262 -21.34 -13.60 -7.72
N VAL A 263 -21.13 -14.41 -8.76
CA VAL A 263 -19.81 -14.62 -9.38
C VAL A 263 -19.25 -13.31 -9.93
N ALA A 264 -20.06 -12.54 -10.65
CA ALA A 264 -19.61 -11.29 -11.26
C ALA A 264 -19.23 -10.23 -10.21
N ARG A 265 -20.04 -10.07 -9.15
CA ARG A 265 -19.72 -9.17 -8.02
C ARG A 265 -18.47 -9.62 -7.28
N THR A 266 -18.35 -10.93 -7.02
CA THR A 266 -17.18 -11.51 -6.36
C THR A 266 -15.89 -11.22 -7.12
N LEU A 267 -15.86 -11.50 -8.43
CA LEU A 267 -14.70 -11.22 -9.28
C LEU A 267 -14.34 -9.74 -9.30
N THR A 268 -15.35 -8.85 -9.31
CA THR A 268 -15.13 -7.40 -9.25
C THR A 268 -14.44 -7.00 -7.95
N GLN A 269 -14.87 -7.54 -6.80
CA GLN A 269 -14.26 -7.23 -5.51
C GLN A 269 -12.83 -7.75 -5.39
N ILE A 270 -12.56 -8.98 -5.84
CA ILE A 270 -11.23 -9.60 -5.82
C ILE A 270 -10.26 -8.81 -6.71
N ARG A 271 -10.65 -8.50 -7.95
CA ARG A 271 -9.84 -7.68 -8.86
C ARG A 271 -9.50 -6.32 -8.26
N ARG A 272 -10.47 -5.68 -7.61
CA ARG A 272 -10.26 -4.38 -6.97
C ARG A 272 -9.33 -4.46 -5.78
N LYS A 273 -9.44 -5.51 -4.95
CA LYS A 273 -8.51 -5.76 -3.85
C LYS A 273 -7.09 -5.93 -4.39
N HIS A 274 -6.89 -6.82 -5.36
CA HIS A 274 -5.58 -7.09 -5.94
C HIS A 274 -4.94 -5.81 -6.52
N CYS A 275 -5.73 -4.99 -7.23
CA CYS A 275 -5.24 -3.71 -7.74
C CYS A 275 -4.78 -2.77 -6.61
N ASN A 276 -5.57 -2.65 -5.54
CA ASN A 276 -5.25 -1.79 -4.40
C ASN A 276 -4.01 -2.27 -3.63
N ASP A 277 -3.90 -3.58 -3.40
CA ASP A 277 -2.75 -4.17 -2.71
C ASP A 277 -1.46 -4.02 -3.53
N ARG A 278 -1.53 -4.17 -4.85
CA ARG A 278 -0.41 -3.88 -5.75
C ARG A 278 0.03 -2.43 -5.66
N LEU A 279 -0.91 -1.48 -5.67
CA LEU A 279 -0.58 -0.05 -5.50
C LEU A 279 0.10 0.23 -4.16
N ARG A 280 -0.39 -0.38 -3.07
CA ARG A 280 0.22 -0.24 -1.74
C ARG A 280 1.62 -0.83 -1.68
N ALA A 281 1.80 -2.03 -2.21
CA ALA A 281 3.10 -2.69 -2.28
C ALA A 281 4.10 -1.85 -3.09
N SER A 282 3.67 -1.30 -4.23
CA SER A 282 4.50 -0.41 -5.06
C SER A 282 4.92 0.86 -4.29
N VAL A 283 4.01 1.50 -3.58
CA VAL A 283 4.34 2.67 -2.73
C VAL A 283 5.31 2.29 -1.63
N GLN A 284 5.07 1.18 -0.91
CA GLN A 284 5.94 0.72 0.17
C GLN A 284 7.34 0.37 -0.33
N GLN A 285 7.45 -0.37 -1.43
CA GLN A 285 8.72 -0.71 -2.07
C GLN A 285 9.47 0.55 -2.51
N THR A 286 8.76 1.55 -3.05
CA THR A 286 9.43 2.79 -3.46
C THR A 286 9.92 3.61 -2.26
N ILE A 287 9.19 3.58 -1.14
CA ILE A 287 9.65 4.17 0.12
C ILE A 287 10.90 3.44 0.63
N GLU A 288 10.92 2.11 0.60
CA GLU A 288 12.08 1.31 1.02
C GLU A 288 13.30 1.61 0.13
N LEU A 289 13.16 1.54 -1.20
CA LEU A 289 14.23 1.86 -2.16
C LEU A 289 14.73 3.32 -2.05
N ALA A 290 13.86 4.26 -1.67
CA ALA A 290 14.27 5.64 -1.43
C ALA A 290 15.06 5.83 -0.13
N ILE A 291 14.99 4.87 0.80
CA ILE A 291 15.48 5.00 2.18
C ILE A 291 16.64 4.05 2.49
N THR A 292 16.74 2.89 1.82
CA THR A 292 17.76 1.87 2.05
C THR A 292 18.76 1.74 0.89
N ASP A 293 19.93 1.18 1.18
CA ASP A 293 20.97 0.80 0.22
C ASP A 293 20.75 -0.66 -0.22
N ASP A 294 20.69 -0.90 -1.53
CA ASP A 294 20.29 -2.20 -2.10
C ASP A 294 21.24 -3.35 -1.77
N LEU A 295 22.54 -3.06 -1.59
CA LEU A 295 23.53 -4.08 -1.30
C LEU A 295 23.52 -4.49 0.17
N THR A 296 23.41 -3.52 1.08
CA THR A 296 23.62 -3.73 2.52
C THR A 296 22.33 -3.81 3.34
N GLY A 297 21.22 -3.30 2.78
CA GLY A 297 19.95 -3.14 3.49
C GLY A 297 20.03 -2.16 4.68
N LEU A 298 21.11 -1.39 4.81
CA LEU A 298 21.20 -0.26 5.73
C LEU A 298 20.52 0.96 5.10
N HIS A 299 20.33 2.04 5.86
CA HIS A 299 19.82 3.27 5.28
C HIS A 299 20.81 3.87 4.27
N ASN A 300 20.32 4.49 3.21
CA ASN A 300 21.17 5.15 2.23
C ASN A 300 21.58 6.56 2.70
N ARG A 301 22.58 7.14 2.02
CA ARG A 301 23.06 8.50 2.29
C ARG A 301 21.96 9.57 2.23
N ARG A 302 21.05 9.48 1.25
CA ARG A 302 19.95 10.45 1.09
C ARG A 302 19.05 10.48 2.33
N TYR A 303 18.79 9.31 2.92
CA TYR A 303 18.02 9.21 4.15
C TYR A 303 18.74 9.87 5.33
N LEU A 304 20.05 9.65 5.48
CA LEU A 304 20.88 10.31 6.49
C LEU A 304 20.81 11.83 6.35
N ASP A 305 21.04 12.38 5.16
CA ASP A 305 21.10 13.82 4.92
C ASP A 305 19.77 14.49 5.32
N ASN A 306 18.64 13.85 5.04
CA ASN A 306 17.31 14.36 5.41
C ASN A 306 16.99 14.22 6.92
N HIS A 307 17.50 13.18 7.58
CA HIS A 307 17.13 12.87 8.97
C HIS A 307 18.10 13.41 10.01
N LEU A 308 19.37 13.63 9.65
CA LEU A 308 20.40 14.07 10.59
C LEU A 308 20.04 15.43 11.20
N LYS A 309 19.56 16.38 10.39
CA LYS A 309 19.12 17.70 10.87
C LYS A 309 17.98 17.58 11.89
N LEU A 310 16.97 16.76 11.60
CA LEU A 310 15.84 16.53 12.51
C LEU A 310 16.29 15.91 13.85
N LEU A 311 17.25 14.99 13.82
CA LEU A 311 17.80 14.37 15.03
C LEU A 311 18.60 15.37 15.86
N MET A 312 19.39 16.23 15.21
CA MET A 312 20.13 17.31 15.87
C MET A 312 19.19 18.33 16.52
N ASP A 313 18.17 18.82 15.80
CA ASP A 313 17.19 19.77 16.32
C ASP A 313 16.46 19.21 17.55
N ARG A 314 16.10 17.92 17.50
CA ARG A 314 15.46 17.21 18.62
C ARG A 314 16.39 17.05 19.82
N ALA A 315 17.66 16.72 19.59
CA ALA A 315 18.66 16.57 20.64
C ALA A 315 18.93 17.91 21.34
N ALA A 316 19.12 18.98 20.56
CA ALA A 316 19.32 20.34 21.05
C ALA A 316 18.12 20.83 21.87
N ALA A 317 16.88 20.67 21.36
CA ALA A 317 15.67 21.10 22.04
C ALA A 317 15.44 20.38 23.39
N ARG A 318 15.95 19.15 23.54
CA ARG A 318 15.80 18.33 24.76
C ARG A 318 17.02 18.39 25.68
N GLY A 319 18.08 19.11 25.30
CA GLY A 319 19.35 19.10 26.03
C GLY A 319 19.97 17.71 26.15
N ARG A 320 19.76 16.83 25.14
CA ARG A 320 20.30 15.47 25.13
C ARG A 320 21.50 15.36 24.18
N PRO A 321 22.50 14.52 24.51
CA PRO A 321 23.67 14.36 23.66
C PRO A 321 23.34 13.56 22.40
N LEU A 322 23.99 13.89 21.28
CA LEU A 322 23.92 13.13 20.04
C LEU A 322 25.33 12.91 19.54
N SER A 323 25.66 11.67 19.16
CA SER A 323 26.98 11.32 18.64
C SER A 323 26.87 10.64 17.28
N ILE A 324 27.87 10.84 16.43
CA ILE A 324 28.00 10.15 15.15
C ILE A 324 29.33 9.40 15.09
N CYS A 325 29.32 8.28 14.39
CA CYS A 325 30.50 7.49 14.08
C CYS A 325 30.55 7.28 12.57
N ILE A 326 31.63 7.73 11.92
CA ILE A 326 31.93 7.39 10.53
C ILE A 326 32.95 6.26 10.55
N THR A 327 32.75 5.23 9.75
CA THR A 327 33.63 4.07 9.67
C THR A 327 33.93 3.73 8.22
N ASP A 328 35.13 3.22 7.98
CA ASP A 328 35.64 2.86 6.67
C ASP A 328 36.41 1.54 6.76
N ILE A 329 36.16 0.66 5.79
CA ILE A 329 36.78 -0.66 5.73
C ILE A 329 38.23 -0.52 5.27
N ASP A 330 39.17 -0.92 6.12
CA ASP A 330 40.59 -0.76 5.85
C ASP A 330 41.03 -1.60 4.65
N ARG A 331 41.63 -0.94 3.66
CA ARG A 331 42.19 -1.57 2.44
C ARG A 331 41.14 -2.30 1.59
N PHE A 332 39.88 -1.87 1.60
CA PHE A 332 38.81 -2.49 0.82
C PHE A 332 39.11 -2.57 -0.69
N LYS A 333 39.73 -1.53 -1.27
CA LYS A 333 40.18 -1.58 -2.67
C LYS A 333 41.09 -2.78 -2.98
N HIS A 334 41.99 -3.16 -2.06
CA HIS A 334 42.86 -4.33 -2.26
C HIS A 334 42.06 -5.64 -2.30
N ILE A 335 40.96 -5.73 -1.54
CA ILE A 335 40.06 -6.89 -1.57
C ILE A 335 39.42 -7.00 -2.95
N ASN A 336 38.88 -5.89 -3.48
CA ASN A 336 38.30 -5.86 -4.82
C ASN A 336 39.33 -6.21 -5.91
N ASP A 337 40.53 -5.62 -5.83
CA ASP A 337 41.57 -5.83 -6.83
C ASP A 337 42.11 -7.27 -6.82
N THR A 338 42.06 -7.95 -5.66
CA THR A 338 42.61 -9.31 -5.48
C THR A 338 41.57 -10.40 -5.72
N TYR A 339 40.35 -10.22 -5.23
CA TYR A 339 39.31 -11.25 -5.21
C TYR A 339 38.12 -10.93 -6.13
N GLY A 340 38.05 -9.72 -6.70
CA GLY A 340 36.94 -9.28 -7.55
C GLY A 340 35.84 -8.54 -6.78
N HIS A 341 34.93 -7.92 -7.53
CA HIS A 341 33.86 -7.10 -6.97
C HIS A 341 32.82 -7.91 -6.19
N ASP A 342 32.51 -9.15 -6.61
CA ASP A 342 31.56 -10.01 -5.91
C ASP A 342 32.03 -10.34 -4.48
N ALA A 343 33.35 -10.52 -4.30
CA ALA A 343 33.96 -10.70 -2.99
C ALA A 343 33.86 -9.44 -2.12
N GLY A 344 34.07 -8.26 -2.70
CA GLY A 344 33.87 -6.98 -2.02
C GLY A 344 32.42 -6.78 -1.56
N ASP A 345 31.47 -7.14 -2.41
CA ASP A 345 30.04 -7.06 -2.10
C ASP A 345 29.66 -7.93 -0.90
N GLU A 346 30.23 -9.14 -0.78
CA GLU A 346 30.00 -10.00 0.37
C GLU A 346 30.61 -9.43 1.66
N VAL A 347 31.81 -8.84 1.57
CA VAL A 347 32.42 -8.12 2.70
C VAL A 347 31.53 -6.97 3.15
N LEU A 348 30.93 -6.22 2.22
CA LEU A 348 30.01 -5.11 2.54
C LEU A 348 28.72 -5.60 3.20
N ARG A 349 28.13 -6.70 2.71
CA ARG A 349 26.93 -7.32 3.32
C ARG A 349 27.19 -7.77 4.75
N GLU A 350 28.29 -8.49 4.96
CA GLU A 350 28.66 -8.99 6.28
C GLU A 350 29.03 -7.85 7.24
N PHE A 351 29.74 -6.83 6.75
CA PHE A 351 30.05 -5.65 7.55
C PHE A 351 28.76 -4.92 7.98
N ALA A 352 27.82 -4.75 7.07
CA ALA A 352 26.52 -4.16 7.37
C ALA A 352 25.71 -4.96 8.40
N ASN A 353 25.73 -6.29 8.33
CA ASN A 353 25.10 -7.15 9.33
C ASN A 353 25.71 -6.96 10.72
N ARG A 354 27.05 -6.81 10.81
CA ARG A 354 27.75 -6.52 12.07
C ARG A 354 27.43 -5.14 12.62
N VAL A 355 27.33 -4.14 11.75
CA VAL A 355 26.84 -2.80 12.13
C VAL A 355 25.43 -2.91 12.71
N ARG A 356 24.50 -3.58 12.01
CA ARG A 356 23.10 -3.76 12.44
C ARG A 356 23.00 -4.48 13.79
N ALA A 357 23.85 -5.47 14.05
CA ALA A 357 23.89 -6.18 15.33
C ALA A 357 24.46 -5.34 16.49
N THR A 358 25.20 -4.28 16.19
CA THR A 358 25.88 -3.44 17.17
C THR A 358 25.01 -2.26 17.61
N VAL A 359 24.13 -1.78 16.74
CA VAL A 359 23.29 -0.58 16.94
C VAL A 359 21.94 -0.92 17.57
N ARG A 360 21.34 0.04 18.29
CA ARG A 360 20.02 -0.09 18.91
C ARG A 360 18.91 0.28 17.92
N GLY A 361 17.66 -0.07 18.23
CA GLY A 361 16.51 0.34 17.39
C GLY A 361 16.29 1.85 17.31
N ALA A 362 16.88 2.65 18.23
CA ALA A 362 16.85 4.11 18.18
C ALA A 362 18.05 4.73 17.42
N ASP A 363 19.07 3.92 17.12
CA ASP A 363 20.26 4.37 16.39
C ASP A 363 20.00 4.26 14.88
N LEU A 364 20.63 5.13 14.11
CA LEU A 364 20.53 5.13 12.65
C LEU A 364 21.83 4.62 12.05
N ALA A 365 21.79 3.51 11.33
CA ALA A 365 22.93 2.97 10.59
C ALA A 365 22.74 3.15 9.08
N CYS A 366 23.71 3.80 8.43
CA CYS A 366 23.67 4.17 7.03
C CYS A 366 24.92 3.71 6.28
N ARG A 367 24.77 3.35 5.00
CA ARG A 367 25.89 3.30 4.05
C ARG A 367 26.02 4.68 3.39
N PHE A 368 27.15 5.33 3.61
CA PHE A 368 27.39 6.72 3.22
C PHE A 368 28.13 6.82 1.88
N GLY A 369 29.00 5.85 1.61
CA GLY A 369 29.79 5.75 0.39
C GLY A 369 30.07 4.28 0.04
N GLY A 370 30.93 4.05 -0.96
CA GLY A 370 31.25 2.69 -1.43
C GLY A 370 31.65 1.73 -0.31
N GLU A 371 32.62 2.14 0.52
CA GLU A 371 33.17 1.37 1.65
C GLU A 371 32.97 2.08 3.01
N GLU A 372 32.17 3.16 3.02
CA GLU A 372 31.99 4.05 4.16
C GLU A 372 30.59 3.92 4.76
N PHE A 373 30.52 3.84 6.09
CA PHE A 373 29.28 3.74 6.84
C PHE A 373 29.21 4.81 7.92
N VAL A 374 28.00 5.24 8.24
CA VAL A 374 27.72 6.25 9.27
C VAL A 374 26.71 5.68 10.25
N ILE A 375 27.00 5.85 11.54
CA ILE A 375 26.10 5.50 12.63
C ILE A 375 25.78 6.77 13.40
N VAL A 376 24.50 7.15 13.47
CA VAL A 376 24.01 8.23 14.33
C VAL A 376 23.38 7.62 15.57
N MET A 377 23.83 8.07 16.73
CA MET A 377 23.46 7.55 18.05
C MET A 377 22.81 8.70 18.85
N PRO A 378 21.46 8.81 18.83
CA PRO A 378 20.75 9.74 19.69
C PRO A 378 20.95 9.39 21.17
N ASP A 379 20.81 10.38 22.04
CA ASP A 379 20.91 10.25 23.50
C ASP A 379 22.21 9.56 23.96
N THR A 380 23.30 9.76 23.22
CA THR A 380 24.58 9.06 23.41
C THR A 380 25.73 10.06 23.58
N THR A 381 26.42 9.98 24.71
CA THR A 381 27.60 10.81 25.02
C THR A 381 28.83 10.38 24.20
N PRO A 382 29.86 11.24 24.06
CA PRO A 382 31.09 10.89 23.35
C PRO A 382 31.77 9.62 23.88
N GLU A 383 31.77 9.43 25.20
CA GLU A 383 32.38 8.26 25.86
C GLU A 383 31.61 6.97 25.52
N MET A 384 30.28 7.04 25.52
CA MET A 384 29.45 5.90 25.15
C MET A 384 29.57 5.58 23.66
N ALA A 385 29.67 6.60 22.81
CA ALA A 385 29.93 6.43 21.38
C ALA A 385 31.27 5.71 21.14
N ALA A 386 32.31 6.04 21.92
CA ALA A 386 33.61 5.34 21.85
C ALA A 386 33.49 3.85 22.21
N ILE A 387 32.70 3.51 23.22
CA ILE A 387 32.43 2.10 23.59
C ILE A 387 31.70 1.36 22.45
N VAL A 388 30.72 1.99 21.81
CA VAL A 388 29.98 1.39 20.67
C VAL A 388 30.91 1.19 19.47
N ALA A 389 31.71 2.19 19.14
CA ALA A 389 32.68 2.12 18.04
C ALA A 389 33.75 1.04 18.29
N GLU A 390 34.28 0.95 19.51
CA GLU A 390 35.29 -0.06 19.84
C GLU A 390 34.69 -1.47 19.81
N ARG A 391 33.43 -1.64 20.23
CA ARG A 391 32.69 -2.90 20.08
C ARG A 391 32.56 -3.31 18.62
N LEU A 392 32.21 -2.37 17.73
CA LEU A 392 32.14 -2.62 16.29
C LEU A 392 33.51 -3.01 15.74
N ARG A 393 34.57 -2.27 16.09
CA ARG A 393 35.95 -2.54 15.65
C ARG A 393 36.40 -3.94 16.02
N LEU A 394 36.21 -4.33 17.28
CA LEU A 394 36.56 -5.66 17.77
C LEU A 394 35.73 -6.77 17.10
N MET A 395 34.44 -6.53 16.83
CA MET A 395 33.59 -7.48 16.12
C MET A 395 34.02 -7.68 14.66
N VAL A 396 34.50 -6.62 14.00
CA VAL A 396 35.04 -6.67 12.65
C VAL A 396 36.36 -7.44 12.61
N GLU A 397 37.28 -7.13 13.52
CA GLU A 397 38.60 -7.75 13.61
C GLU A 397 38.56 -9.23 14.03
N SER A 398 37.75 -9.58 15.04
CA SER A 398 37.77 -10.91 15.66
C SER A 398 37.15 -12.02 14.82
N ARG A 399 36.25 -11.67 13.89
CA ARG A 399 35.56 -12.62 13.02
C ARG A 399 36.02 -12.40 11.59
N ALA A 400 36.81 -13.33 11.07
CA ALA A 400 37.24 -13.27 9.69
C ALA A 400 36.03 -13.38 8.73
N PHE A 401 36.15 -12.76 7.56
CA PHE A 401 35.09 -12.69 6.55
C PHE A 401 35.20 -13.87 5.58
N ALA A 402 34.09 -14.58 5.36
CA ALA A 402 34.02 -15.65 4.38
C ALA A 402 33.89 -15.04 2.98
N ILE A 403 34.88 -15.27 2.12
CA ILE A 403 34.88 -14.77 0.74
C ILE A 403 34.64 -15.96 -0.19
N PRO A 404 33.55 -15.99 -0.98
CA PRO A 404 33.18 -17.17 -1.79
C PRO A 404 34.25 -17.65 -2.78
N GLN A 405 35.15 -16.76 -3.19
CA GLN A 405 36.22 -17.01 -4.16
C GLN A 405 37.57 -17.32 -3.51
N ALA A 406 37.65 -17.30 -2.18
CA ALA A 406 38.84 -17.72 -1.44
C ALA A 406 38.49 -18.93 -0.56
N ASP A 407 39.25 -20.02 -0.69
CA ASP A 407 39.14 -21.20 0.20
C ASP A 407 39.54 -20.88 1.66
N THR A 408 39.82 -19.62 2.00
CA THR A 408 40.28 -19.17 3.32
C THR A 408 39.50 -17.95 3.82
N VAL A 409 39.32 -17.87 5.14
CA VAL A 409 38.67 -16.73 5.79
C VAL A 409 39.67 -15.56 5.92
N HIS A 410 39.25 -14.34 5.57
CA HIS A 410 40.14 -13.17 5.50
C HIS A 410 39.95 -12.22 6.70
N PRO A 411 41.03 -11.78 7.36
CA PRO A 411 40.93 -10.75 8.39
C PRO A 411 40.68 -9.40 7.74
N VAL A 412 39.57 -8.78 8.07
CA VAL A 412 39.22 -7.42 7.66
C VAL A 412 39.22 -6.53 8.91
N THR A 413 39.69 -5.30 8.76
CA THR A 413 39.72 -4.31 9.85
C THR A 413 38.99 -3.06 9.40
N ALA A 414 38.60 -2.21 10.34
CA ALA A 414 37.96 -0.94 10.04
C ALA A 414 38.52 0.17 10.92
N SER A 415 38.59 1.36 10.34
CA SER A 415 38.96 2.60 11.03
C SER A 415 37.69 3.39 11.34
N LEU A 416 37.59 3.98 12.53
CA LEU A 416 36.38 4.66 12.99
C LEU A 416 36.72 6.06 13.52
N GLY A 417 35.94 7.05 13.10
CA GLY A 417 35.99 8.44 13.55
C GLY A 417 34.70 8.84 14.25
N ILE A 418 34.79 9.37 15.47
CA ILE A 418 33.64 9.79 16.27
C ILE A 418 33.60 11.30 16.37
N SER A 419 32.39 11.87 16.33
CA SER A 419 32.15 13.23 16.78
C SER A 419 30.80 13.33 17.49
N SER A 420 30.64 14.36 18.31
CA SER A 420 29.40 14.62 19.03
C SER A 420 28.90 16.03 18.77
N LEU A 421 27.58 16.20 18.93
CA LEU A 421 26.88 17.47 18.82
C LEU A 421 27.42 18.43 19.88
N ARG A 422 27.84 19.62 19.46
CA ARG A 422 28.24 20.71 20.36
C ARG A 422 27.04 21.61 20.66
N ALA A 423 27.04 22.25 21.84
CA ALA A 423 26.04 23.26 22.15
C ALA A 423 26.24 24.50 21.26
N ASP A 424 25.12 25.10 20.83
CA ASP A 424 24.98 26.31 20.01
C ASP A 424 25.52 26.29 18.58
N GLY A 425 24.60 26.29 17.60
CA GLY A 425 24.86 26.63 16.19
C GLY A 425 25.53 25.55 15.33
N ASP A 426 25.68 24.32 15.84
CA ASP A 426 26.28 23.20 15.11
C ASP A 426 25.41 22.77 13.92
N THR A 427 26.04 22.41 12.80
CA THR A 427 25.33 21.99 11.57
C THR A 427 25.64 20.53 11.23
N PRO A 428 24.74 19.82 10.51
CA PRO A 428 25.00 18.45 10.06
C PRO A 428 26.33 18.29 9.34
N GLU A 429 26.68 19.27 8.50
CA GLU A 429 27.93 19.28 7.74
C GLU A 429 29.15 19.45 8.65
N ALA A 430 29.06 20.33 9.65
CA ALA A 430 30.13 20.55 10.61
C ALA A 430 30.37 19.31 11.49
N LEU A 431 29.29 18.64 11.91
CA LEU A 431 29.33 17.41 12.68
C LEU A 431 29.99 16.28 11.88
N LEU A 432 29.49 16.00 10.66
CA LEU A 432 30.07 14.99 9.76
C LEU A 432 31.55 15.26 9.46
N LYS A 433 31.91 16.53 9.21
CA LYS A 433 33.30 16.93 8.95
C LYS A 433 34.24 16.61 10.12
N ARG A 434 33.79 16.78 11.36
CA ARG A 434 34.61 16.44 12.54
C ARG A 434 34.84 14.94 12.65
N ALA A 435 33.81 14.13 12.40
CA ALA A 435 33.96 12.68 12.40
C ALA A 435 34.85 12.19 11.26
N ASP A 436 34.76 12.80 10.08
CA ASP A 436 35.63 12.51 8.94
C ASP A 436 37.11 12.84 9.24
N MET A 437 37.38 13.99 9.88
CA MET A 437 38.72 14.33 10.34
C MET A 437 39.27 13.32 11.36
N ALA A 438 38.43 12.83 12.27
CA ALA A 438 38.81 11.78 13.22
C ALA A 438 39.10 10.45 12.51
N LEU A 439 38.29 10.08 11.51
CA LEU A 439 38.52 8.89 10.69
C LEU A 439 39.84 9.01 9.91
N TYR A 440 40.14 10.18 9.34
CA TYR A 440 41.40 10.44 8.66
C TYR A 440 42.60 10.25 9.59
N GLN A 441 42.51 10.74 10.83
CA GLN A 441 43.53 10.48 11.86
C GLN A 441 43.66 9.00 12.21
N ALA A 442 42.55 8.26 12.28
CA ALA A 442 42.56 6.82 12.51
C ALA A 442 43.33 6.08 11.40
N LYS A 443 43.08 6.43 10.13
CA LYS A 443 43.77 5.85 8.97
C LYS A 443 45.27 6.16 8.97
N ASN A 444 45.66 7.41 9.26
CA ASN A 444 47.06 7.83 9.26
C ASN A 444 47.89 7.25 10.41
N ASN A 445 47.26 7.03 11.56
CA ASN A 445 47.98 6.52 12.73
C ASN A 445 48.18 5.00 12.72
N GLY A 446 47.84 4.31 11.64
CA GLY A 446 48.07 2.86 11.47
C GLY A 446 46.80 2.02 11.34
N ARG A 447 45.64 2.64 11.09
CA ARG A 447 44.34 1.96 10.87
C ARG A 447 43.86 1.14 12.07
N ASN A 448 42.78 0.38 11.89
CA ASN A 448 42.20 -0.52 12.89
C ASN A 448 42.08 0.11 14.29
N ARG A 449 41.47 1.29 14.35
CA ARG A 449 41.33 2.05 15.61
C ARG A 449 40.16 3.00 15.59
N VAL A 450 39.74 3.39 16.78
CA VAL A 450 38.76 4.43 17.03
C VAL A 450 39.49 5.72 17.41
N VAL A 451 39.12 6.83 16.76
CA VAL A 451 39.56 8.18 17.14
C VAL A 451 38.32 9.03 17.39
N ALA A 452 38.29 9.76 18.50
CA ALA A 452 37.25 10.74 18.78
C ALA A 452 37.78 12.14 18.50
N ALA A 453 37.03 12.94 17.75
CA ALA A 453 37.31 14.37 17.62
C ALA A 453 37.17 15.03 19.00
N ALA A 454 38.17 15.82 19.40
CA ALA A 454 38.09 16.57 20.66
C ALA A 454 36.82 17.44 20.67
N ALA A 455 36.03 17.31 21.74
CA ALA A 455 34.77 18.02 21.92
C ALA A 455 34.95 19.54 21.91
#